data_AF-A0A6A9SWD3-F1
#
_entry.id   AF-A0A6A9SWD3-F1
#
_cell.length_a   1.000
_cell.length_b   1.000
_cell.length_c   1.000
_cell.angle_alpha   90.00
_cell.angle_beta   90.00
_cell.angle_gamma   90.00
#
_symmetry.space_group_name_H-M   'P 1'
#
loop_
_entity.id
_entity.type
_entity.pdbx_description
1 polymer ?
#
loop_
_entity_poly.entity_id
_entity_poly.type
_entity_poly.pdbx_seq_one_letter_code
_entity_poly.pdbx_strand_id
1 'polypeptide(L)'
;MNNPKAFDMLDPEGVVDQYEALSYTEEEAATVPLFAMSEGFTPADSGSGDGGEDEVVDSDGDGVPDDEDYAPEDPTIQDPPAGPDGQPSQAVPGGEGTPTSIDRDGFTEDVDGDGDVDSRDVSLLFDQRNSEAVQSNSQYYDFNDDGQFTIGDIVELYNKIFR
;
A
#
# COMPACT_ATOMS: atom_id res chain seq x y z
N MET A 1 5.24 55.04 -25.75
CA MET A 1 5.01 53.82 -24.94
C MET A 1 6.34 53.44 -24.30
N ASN A 2 6.39 53.35 -22.97
CA ASN A 2 7.53 52.83 -22.22
C ASN A 2 7.51 51.30 -22.29
N ASN A 3 8.53 50.68 -22.86
CA ASN A 3 8.80 49.26 -22.64
C ASN A 3 9.64 49.13 -21.35
N PRO A 4 9.19 48.43 -20.31
CA PRO A 4 10.09 48.05 -19.23
C PRO A 4 11.12 47.04 -19.77
N LYS A 5 12.37 47.28 -19.38
CA LYS A 5 13.55 46.50 -19.78
C LYS A 5 13.48 45.09 -19.18
N ALA A 6 14.09 44.16 -19.90
CA ALA A 6 14.26 42.76 -19.53
C ALA A 6 14.65 42.61 -18.06
N PHE A 7 14.00 41.66 -17.39
CA PHE A 7 14.32 41.22 -16.04
C PHE A 7 15.71 40.57 -16.08
N ASP A 8 16.67 41.30 -15.54
CA ASP A 8 18.04 40.89 -15.30
C ASP A 8 18.02 39.83 -14.18
N MET A 9 18.11 38.56 -14.56
CA MET A 9 18.13 37.42 -13.64
C MET A 9 19.54 36.83 -13.64
N LEU A 10 20.50 37.64 -13.20
CA LEU A 10 21.79 37.16 -12.73
C LEU A 10 21.65 36.76 -11.26
N ASP A 11 22.00 35.50 -11.01
CA ASP A 11 22.42 34.88 -9.75
C ASP A 11 21.43 34.83 -8.56
N PRO A 12 20.80 33.67 -8.29
CA PRO A 12 20.50 33.32 -6.91
C PRO A 12 21.81 32.92 -6.22
N GLU A 13 22.51 33.91 -5.67
CA GLU A 13 23.41 33.71 -4.52
C GLU A 13 22.58 33.10 -3.38
N GLY A 14 22.53 31.76 -3.31
CA GLY A 14 21.73 31.05 -2.32
C GLY A 14 21.28 29.66 -2.75
N VAL A 15 22.15 28.86 -3.37
CA VAL A 15 21.97 27.40 -3.28
C VAL A 15 22.16 27.02 -1.83
N VAL A 16 21.06 26.72 -1.14
CA VAL A 16 21.11 26.09 0.18
C VAL A 16 21.55 24.66 -0.07
N ASP A 17 22.81 24.39 0.23
CA ASP A 17 23.35 23.04 0.24
C ASP A 17 22.65 22.22 1.32
N GLN A 18 21.73 21.35 0.90
CA GLN A 18 20.88 20.56 1.80
C GLN A 18 21.64 19.42 2.51
N TYR A 19 22.93 19.23 2.23
CA TYR A 19 23.73 18.14 2.78
C TYR A 19 24.22 18.36 4.23
N GLU A 20 23.93 19.51 4.84
CA GLU A 20 24.32 19.80 6.23
C GLU A 20 23.19 19.66 7.25
N ALA A 21 21.96 19.33 6.83
CA ALA A 21 20.87 19.04 7.76
C ALA A 21 20.81 17.53 8.00
N LEU A 22 21.45 17.06 9.07
CA LEU A 22 21.05 15.93 9.95
C LEU A 22 22.27 15.44 10.75
N SER A 23 22.80 16.28 11.66
CA SER A 23 23.74 15.80 12.68
C SER A 23 22.96 15.14 13.82
N TYR A 24 22.94 13.80 13.87
CA TYR A 24 22.55 13.07 15.07
C TYR A 24 23.71 13.09 16.06
N THR A 25 23.50 13.62 17.25
CA THR A 25 24.45 13.46 18.36
C THR A 25 24.06 12.19 19.12
N GLU A 26 24.92 11.17 19.10
CA GLU A 26 24.66 9.83 19.69
C GLU A 26 24.58 9.82 21.23
N GLU A 27 24.46 10.98 21.90
CA GLU A 27 24.66 11.09 23.35
C GLU A 27 23.37 11.22 24.18
N GLU A 28 22.19 11.24 23.56
CA GLU A 28 20.91 11.25 24.29
C GLU A 28 20.04 10.06 23.85
N ALA A 29 19.87 9.08 24.75
CA ALA A 29 18.93 8.00 24.55
C ALA A 29 17.51 8.58 24.42
N ALA A 30 16.78 8.20 23.36
CA ALA A 30 15.38 8.53 23.20
C ALA A 30 14.59 8.09 24.44
N THR A 31 14.17 9.06 25.26
CA THR A 31 13.41 8.78 26.47
C THR A 31 11.93 8.76 26.13
N VAL A 32 11.34 7.56 26.07
CA VAL A 32 9.89 7.40 25.94
C VAL A 32 9.24 7.60 27.31
N PRO A 33 8.25 8.49 27.47
CA PRO A 33 7.53 8.62 28.73
C PRO A 33 6.76 7.33 29.04
N LEU A 34 7.06 6.73 30.19
CA LEU A 34 6.39 5.54 30.69
C LEU A 34 5.01 5.93 31.26
N PHE A 35 3.94 5.74 30.49
CA PHE A 35 2.58 5.84 31.01
C PHE A 35 2.29 4.62 31.90
N ALA A 36 1.87 4.86 33.15
CA ALA A 36 1.45 3.82 34.07
C ALA A 36 0.13 3.20 33.60
N MET A 37 0.15 1.94 33.19
CA MET A 37 -1.06 1.14 32.98
C MET A 37 -1.71 0.83 34.33
N SER A 38 -2.84 1.47 34.62
CA SER A 38 -3.70 1.08 35.74
C SER A 38 -4.53 -0.15 35.35
N GLU A 39 -4.23 -1.27 36.01
CA GLU A 39 -5.15 -2.30 36.50
C GLU A 39 -6.33 -2.68 35.59
N GLY A 40 -6.12 -3.74 34.79
CA GLY A 40 -7.17 -4.46 34.08
C GLY A 40 -6.83 -5.95 33.93
N PHE A 41 -6.31 -6.57 35.01
CA PHE A 41 -6.01 -7.99 35.08
C PHE A 41 -7.26 -8.77 35.48
N THR A 42 -7.80 -9.58 34.56
CA THR A 42 -8.70 -10.69 34.90
C THR A 42 -8.01 -12.00 34.53
N PRO A 43 -7.67 -12.87 35.49
CA PRO A 43 -7.21 -14.22 35.17
C PRO A 43 -8.42 -15.11 34.96
N ALA A 44 -8.64 -15.56 33.72
CA ALA A 44 -9.46 -16.74 33.46
C ALA A 44 -8.53 -17.96 33.47
N ASP A 45 -8.48 -18.61 34.62
CA ASP A 45 -7.95 -19.94 34.83
C ASP A 45 -9.00 -20.98 34.38
N SER A 46 -8.67 -21.83 33.42
CA SER A 46 -8.80 -23.29 33.54
C SER A 46 -8.30 -23.95 32.26
N GLY A 47 -7.23 -24.73 32.40
CA GLY A 47 -6.43 -25.25 31.29
C GLY A 47 -6.87 -26.57 30.67
N SER A 48 -6.12 -26.92 29.63
CA SER A 48 -5.72 -28.25 29.13
C SER A 48 -4.73 -27.93 28.00
N GLY A 49 -3.51 -28.43 27.88
CA GLY A 49 -2.87 -29.57 28.50
C GLY A 49 -2.58 -30.66 27.45
N ASP A 50 -1.83 -30.34 26.39
CA ASP A 50 -1.04 -31.24 25.52
C ASP A 50 -0.49 -30.33 24.39
N GLY A 51 0.69 -30.46 23.80
CA GLY A 51 1.45 -31.66 23.56
C GLY A 51 1.80 -31.76 22.07
N GLY A 52 2.39 -30.70 21.49
CA GLY A 52 3.20 -30.72 20.27
C GLY A 52 2.70 -31.51 19.05
N GLU A 53 2.15 -30.79 18.09
CA GLU A 53 2.53 -30.79 16.68
C GLU A 53 2.07 -29.46 16.11
N ASP A 54 2.66 -29.02 15.00
CA ASP A 54 2.27 -27.80 14.29
C ASP A 54 0.76 -27.85 14.02
N GLU A 55 -0.04 -27.27 14.92
CA GLU A 55 -1.47 -27.10 14.72
C GLU A 55 -1.56 -26.01 13.67
N VAL A 56 -1.53 -26.48 12.42
CA VAL A 56 -1.90 -25.70 11.25
C VAL A 56 -3.17 -24.97 11.61
N VAL A 57 -3.05 -23.65 11.69
CA VAL A 57 -4.18 -22.82 12.08
C VAL A 57 -5.20 -22.98 10.95
N ASP A 58 -6.41 -23.41 11.31
CA ASP A 58 -7.56 -23.54 10.42
C ASP A 58 -8.58 -22.52 10.94
N SER A 59 -8.49 -21.31 10.38
CA SER A 59 -9.20 -20.15 10.91
C SER A 59 -10.70 -20.17 10.56
N ASP A 60 -11.11 -20.85 9.49
CA ASP A 60 -12.51 -20.92 9.05
C ASP A 60 -13.21 -22.27 9.36
N GLY A 61 -12.44 -23.27 9.82
CA GLY A 61 -12.93 -24.55 10.29
C GLY A 61 -13.40 -25.47 9.17
N ASP A 62 -12.94 -25.27 7.93
CA ASP A 62 -13.32 -26.07 6.77
C ASP A 62 -12.51 -27.38 6.64
N GLY A 63 -11.47 -27.54 7.47
CA GLY A 63 -10.57 -28.69 7.51
C GLY A 63 -9.35 -28.57 6.60
N VAL A 64 -9.09 -27.38 6.03
CA VAL A 64 -7.87 -27.03 5.29
C VAL A 64 -7.03 -26.04 6.12
N PRO A 65 -5.72 -26.27 6.25
CA PRO A 65 -4.78 -25.34 6.87
C PRO A 65 -4.70 -23.97 6.18
N ASP A 66 -4.54 -22.88 6.96
CA ASP A 66 -4.35 -21.51 6.44
C ASP A 66 -3.09 -21.36 5.55
N ASP A 67 -2.08 -22.22 5.72
CA ASP A 67 -0.87 -22.25 4.89
C ASP A 67 -1.05 -23.04 3.58
N GLU A 68 -2.10 -23.85 3.49
CA GLU A 68 -2.49 -24.59 2.30
C GLU A 68 -3.62 -23.90 1.51
N ASP A 69 -4.56 -23.23 2.19
CA ASP A 69 -5.59 -22.35 1.61
C ASP A 69 -5.90 -21.19 2.57
N TYR A 70 -5.89 -19.96 2.05
CA TYR A 70 -6.04 -18.77 2.89
C TYR A 70 -7.49 -18.65 3.39
N ALA A 71 -7.71 -18.97 4.67
CA ALA A 71 -9.02 -18.89 5.34
C ALA A 71 -9.49 -17.43 5.53
N PRO A 72 -10.57 -16.97 4.86
CA PRO A 72 -10.91 -15.55 4.80
C PRO A 72 -11.78 -15.00 5.95
N GLU A 73 -12.08 -15.76 7.02
CA GLU A 73 -13.10 -15.37 8.01
C GLU A 73 -12.72 -15.68 9.48
N ASP A 74 -11.63 -15.11 10.01
CA ASP A 74 -11.39 -15.04 11.47
C ASP A 74 -12.10 -13.80 12.07
N PRO A 75 -13.19 -13.96 12.83
CA PRO A 75 -13.95 -12.84 13.41
C PRO A 75 -13.24 -12.14 14.59
N THR A 76 -12.09 -12.66 15.06
CA THR A 76 -11.27 -12.00 16.08
C THR A 76 -10.30 -10.98 15.50
N ILE A 77 -10.10 -10.99 14.17
CA ILE A 77 -9.37 -9.94 13.47
C ILE A 77 -10.35 -8.79 13.17
N GLN A 78 -10.40 -7.83 14.09
CA GLN A 78 -11.01 -6.53 13.80
C GLN A 78 -10.13 -5.83 12.77
N ASP A 79 -10.65 -5.69 11.55
CA ASP A 79 -10.00 -5.41 10.27
C ASP A 79 -9.39 -6.66 9.63
N PRO A 80 -9.95 -7.17 8.51
CA PRO A 80 -9.33 -8.28 7.81
C PRO A 80 -7.88 -7.87 7.48
N PRO A 81 -6.88 -8.76 7.64
CA PRO A 81 -5.60 -8.48 7.05
C PRO A 81 -5.89 -8.25 5.56
N ALA A 82 -5.43 -7.14 5.01
CA ALA A 82 -5.28 -7.04 3.56
C ALA A 82 -4.69 -8.39 3.13
N GLY A 83 -5.35 -9.08 2.20
CA GLY A 83 -4.82 -10.36 1.71
C GLY A 83 -3.34 -10.18 1.37
N PRO A 84 -2.55 -11.26 1.32
CA PRO A 84 -1.13 -11.20 0.99
C PRO A 84 -0.81 -10.40 -0.29
N ASP A 85 -1.83 -10.06 -1.07
CA ASP A 85 -1.80 -9.41 -2.37
C ASP A 85 -1.76 -7.87 -2.33
N GLY A 86 -1.97 -7.21 -1.18
CA GLY A 86 -1.86 -5.75 -1.08
C GLY A 86 -2.71 -5.00 -2.12
N GLN A 87 -3.96 -4.64 -1.78
CA GLN A 87 -4.81 -3.91 -2.71
C GLN A 87 -5.02 -2.46 -2.26
N PRO A 88 -5.25 -1.52 -3.21
CA PRO A 88 -5.68 -0.18 -2.88
C PRO A 88 -6.99 -0.21 -2.06
N SER A 89 -6.98 0.39 -0.87
CA SER A 89 -8.18 0.48 -0.01
C SER A 89 -9.14 1.59 -0.44
N GLN A 90 -8.79 2.35 -1.47
CA GLN A 90 -9.56 3.49 -1.98
C GLN A 90 -9.91 3.27 -3.45
N ALA A 91 -11.16 3.54 -3.79
CA ALA A 91 -11.61 3.58 -5.17
C ALA A 91 -10.90 4.70 -5.95
N VAL A 92 -10.55 4.41 -7.20
CA VAL A 92 -10.01 5.41 -8.11
C VAL A 92 -11.15 6.33 -8.60
N PRO A 93 -10.98 7.67 -8.61
CA PRO A 93 -12.05 8.58 -9.02
C PRO A 93 -12.53 8.29 -10.45
N GLY A 94 -13.80 7.90 -10.60
CA GLY A 94 -14.38 7.49 -11.89
C GLY A 94 -14.53 5.98 -12.07
N GLY A 95 -14.04 5.19 -11.12
CA GLY A 95 -14.29 3.74 -11.04
C GLY A 95 -15.66 3.39 -10.48
N GLU A 96 -16.00 2.11 -10.60
CA GLU A 96 -17.23 1.46 -10.13
C GLU A 96 -17.04 0.75 -8.78
N GLY A 97 -15.79 0.44 -8.40
CA GLY A 97 -15.44 -0.25 -7.17
C GLY A 97 -14.03 0.07 -6.65
N THR A 98 -13.60 -0.74 -5.68
CA THR A 98 -12.21 -0.73 -5.21
C THR A 98 -11.35 -1.54 -6.19
N PRO A 99 -10.17 -1.05 -6.55
CA PRO A 99 -9.29 -1.75 -7.48
C PRO A 99 -8.95 -3.18 -7.03
N THR A 100 -8.91 -4.14 -7.96
CA THR A 100 -8.61 -5.54 -7.66
C THR A 100 -7.53 -6.22 -8.50
N SER A 101 -6.81 -7.15 -7.86
CA SER A 101 -5.87 -8.04 -8.54
C SER A 101 -6.60 -9.30 -9.00
N ILE A 102 -6.45 -9.66 -10.28
CA ILE A 102 -7.12 -10.85 -10.83
C ILE A 102 -6.23 -12.08 -10.78
N ASP A 103 -4.91 -11.90 -10.96
CA ASP A 103 -3.95 -13.00 -10.97
C ASP A 103 -3.07 -13.08 -9.72
N ARG A 104 -3.27 -12.16 -8.75
CA ARG A 104 -2.63 -12.16 -7.42
C ARG A 104 -1.10 -12.15 -7.51
N ASP A 105 -0.56 -11.36 -8.44
CA ASP A 105 0.89 -11.15 -8.57
C ASP A 105 1.42 -9.99 -7.71
N GLY A 106 0.55 -9.37 -6.91
CA GLY A 106 0.85 -8.20 -6.08
C GLY A 106 0.55 -6.85 -6.75
N PHE A 107 0.12 -6.87 -8.02
CA PHE A 107 -0.35 -5.69 -8.74
C PHE A 107 -1.86 -5.74 -8.96
N THR A 108 -2.44 -4.58 -9.28
CA THR A 108 -3.88 -4.40 -9.41
C THR A 108 -4.27 -4.02 -10.83
N GLU A 109 -4.76 -4.99 -11.61
CA GLU A 109 -5.14 -4.79 -13.02
C GLU A 109 -6.54 -4.18 -13.21
N ASP A 110 -7.50 -4.57 -12.36
CA ASP A 110 -8.86 -4.05 -12.36
C ASP A 110 -8.83 -2.73 -11.58
N VAL A 111 -8.52 -1.64 -12.28
CA VAL A 111 -8.29 -0.31 -11.70
C VAL A 111 -9.62 0.38 -11.42
N ASP A 112 -10.63 0.10 -12.23
CA ASP A 112 -11.94 0.72 -12.05
C ASP A 112 -12.85 -0.04 -11.09
N GLY A 113 -12.51 -1.28 -10.73
CA GLY A 113 -13.20 -2.08 -9.74
C GLY A 113 -14.53 -2.62 -10.25
N ASP A 114 -14.71 -2.75 -11.58
CA ASP A 114 -15.90 -3.36 -12.18
C ASP A 114 -15.83 -4.89 -12.25
N GLY A 115 -14.65 -5.46 -11.97
CA GLY A 115 -14.39 -6.89 -11.90
C GLY A 115 -13.96 -7.52 -13.23
N ASP A 116 -13.87 -6.72 -14.30
CA ASP A 116 -13.25 -7.09 -15.56
C ASP A 116 -11.90 -6.36 -15.70
N VAL A 117 -10.97 -6.92 -16.49
CA VAL A 117 -9.67 -6.29 -16.78
C VAL A 117 -9.62 -5.96 -18.27
N ASP A 118 -9.78 -4.68 -18.61
CA ASP A 118 -9.89 -4.22 -19.98
C ASP A 118 -9.30 -2.82 -20.27
N SER A 119 -9.59 -2.27 -21.45
CA SER A 119 -9.10 -0.95 -21.87
C SER A 119 -9.53 0.22 -20.97
N ARG A 120 -10.61 0.06 -20.22
CA ARG A 120 -11.17 1.06 -19.30
C ARG A 120 -10.26 1.24 -18.11
N ASP A 121 -9.66 0.18 -17.58
CA ASP A 121 -8.64 0.24 -16.52
C ASP A 121 -7.43 1.07 -16.93
N VAL A 122 -6.90 0.79 -18.13
CA VAL A 122 -5.76 1.53 -18.69
C VAL A 122 -6.10 3.01 -18.84
N SER A 123 -7.30 3.31 -19.33
CA SER A 123 -7.75 4.69 -19.54
C SER A 123 -7.94 5.42 -18.22
N LEU A 124 -8.56 4.77 -17.23
CA LEU A 124 -8.79 5.33 -15.90
C LEU A 124 -7.48 5.56 -15.17
N LEU A 125 -6.57 4.58 -15.18
CA LEU A 125 -5.26 4.69 -14.55
C LEU A 125 -4.46 5.83 -15.17
N PHE A 126 -4.52 6.00 -16.50
CA PHE A 126 -3.87 7.12 -17.18
C PHE A 126 -4.44 8.48 -16.77
N ASP A 127 -5.75 8.61 -16.75
CA ASP A 127 -6.42 9.86 -16.38
C ASP A 127 -6.18 10.22 -14.91
N GLN A 128 -6.21 9.22 -14.03
CA GLN A 128 -6.06 9.39 -12.58
C GLN A 128 -4.62 9.21 -12.09
N ARG A 129 -3.64 9.08 -12.99
CA ARG A 129 -2.23 8.81 -12.62
C ARG A 129 -1.64 9.78 -11.59
N ASN A 130 -2.07 11.03 -11.58
CA ASN A 130 -1.59 12.05 -10.63
C ASN A 130 -2.55 12.29 -9.45
N SER A 131 -3.60 11.49 -9.33
CA SER A 131 -4.56 11.58 -8.24
C SER A 131 -3.96 11.03 -6.95
N GLU A 132 -4.44 11.50 -5.80
CA GLU A 132 -4.02 10.98 -4.49
C GLU A 132 -4.32 9.49 -4.33
N ALA A 133 -5.46 9.03 -4.88
CA ALA A 133 -5.87 7.63 -4.85
C ALA A 133 -4.85 6.71 -5.55
N VAL A 134 -4.28 7.16 -6.67
CA VAL A 134 -3.25 6.39 -7.40
C VAL A 134 -1.87 6.60 -6.78
N GLN A 135 -1.46 7.83 -6.49
CA GLN A 135 -0.11 8.14 -6.01
C GLN A 135 0.19 7.54 -4.64
N SER A 136 -0.78 7.54 -3.73
CA SER A 136 -0.62 6.94 -2.38
C SER A 136 -0.59 5.42 -2.38
N ASN A 137 -0.96 4.81 -3.51
CA ASN A 137 -1.05 3.36 -3.72
C ASN A 137 -0.17 2.95 -4.92
N SER A 138 0.83 3.76 -5.26
CA SER A 138 1.63 3.60 -6.47
C SER A 138 2.35 2.26 -6.55
N GLN A 139 2.70 1.65 -5.40
CA GLN A 139 3.31 0.32 -5.34
C GLN A 139 2.45 -0.79 -5.98
N TYR A 140 1.12 -0.61 -6.05
CA TYR A 140 0.21 -1.59 -6.62
C TYR A 140 0.00 -1.41 -8.13
N TYR A 141 0.56 -0.34 -8.70
CA TYR A 141 0.45 0.01 -10.11
C TYR A 141 1.82 0.04 -10.82
N ASP A 142 2.89 -0.42 -10.16
CA ASP A 142 4.26 -0.53 -10.68
C ASP A 142 4.44 -1.85 -11.45
N PHE A 143 3.65 -2.06 -12.50
CA PHE A 143 3.56 -3.32 -13.23
C PHE A 143 4.89 -3.77 -13.86
N ASN A 144 5.84 -2.86 -14.06
CA ASN A 144 7.15 -3.20 -14.59
C ASN A 144 8.20 -3.51 -13.49
N ASP A 145 7.81 -3.39 -12.21
CA ASP A 145 8.62 -3.63 -11.01
C ASP A 145 9.96 -2.84 -11.02
N ASP A 146 9.93 -1.59 -11.50
CA ASP A 146 11.10 -0.72 -11.53
C ASP A 146 11.24 0.17 -10.28
N GLY A 147 10.28 0.07 -9.37
CA GLY A 147 10.20 0.80 -8.10
C GLY A 147 9.52 2.16 -8.24
N GLN A 148 9.00 2.52 -9.41
CA GLN A 148 8.37 3.81 -9.67
C GLN A 148 7.14 3.68 -10.56
N PHE A 149 6.01 4.21 -10.08
CA PHE A 149 4.84 4.39 -10.94
C PHE A 149 5.05 5.50 -11.97
N THR A 150 5.11 5.12 -13.25
CA THR A 150 5.32 5.98 -14.41
C THR A 150 4.36 5.64 -15.57
N ILE A 151 4.55 6.29 -16.72
CA ILE A 151 3.86 5.91 -17.96
C ILE A 151 4.31 4.52 -18.44
N GLY A 152 5.50 4.06 -18.05
CA GLY A 152 6.00 2.72 -18.38
C GLY A 152 5.04 1.64 -17.89
N ASP A 153 4.50 1.80 -16.69
CA ASP A 153 3.60 0.85 -16.05
C ASP A 153 2.24 0.79 -16.72
N ILE A 154 1.71 1.94 -17.14
CA ILE A 154 0.44 1.99 -17.89
C ILE A 154 0.58 1.26 -19.23
N VAL A 155 1.75 1.37 -19.87
CA VAL A 155 2.06 0.61 -21.08
C VAL A 155 2.19 -0.88 -20.77
N GLU A 156 2.73 -1.25 -19.61
CA GLU A 156 2.84 -2.65 -19.21
C GLU A 156 1.47 -3.27 -18.88
N LEU A 157 0.58 -2.55 -18.20
CA LEU A 157 -0.82 -2.97 -18.02
C LEU A 157 -1.50 -3.19 -19.39
N TYR A 158 -1.34 -2.24 -20.32
CA TYR A 158 -1.86 -2.42 -21.68
C TYR A 158 -1.30 -3.67 -22.37
N ASN A 159 0.00 -3.95 -22.22
CA ASN A 159 0.61 -5.15 -22.79
C ASN A 159 0.07 -6.42 -22.14
N LYS A 160 -0.17 -6.43 -20.83
CA LYS A 160 -0.72 -7.57 -20.09
C LYS A 160 -2.13 -7.92 -20.58
N ILE A 161 -2.94 -6.91 -20.92
CA ILE A 161 -4.34 -7.09 -21.36
C ILE A 161 -4.43 -7.57 -22.82
N PHE A 162 -3.61 -7.03 -23.72
CA PHE A 162 -3.81 -7.17 -25.17
C PHE A 162 -2.82 -8.08 -25.90
N ARG A 163 -1.97 -8.83 -25.17
CA ARG A 163 -0.89 -9.61 -25.77
C ARG A 163 -0.99 -11.10 -25.45
#